data_AF-X1MNF6-F1
#
_entry.id   AF-X1MNF6-F1
#
_cell.length_a   1.000
_cell.length_b   1.000
_cell.length_c   1.000
_cell.angle_alpha   90.00
_cell.angle_beta   90.00
_cell.angle_gamma   90.00
#
_symmetry.space_group_name_H-M   'P 1'
#
loop_
_entity.id
_entity.type
_entity.pdbx_description
1 polymer ?
#
loop_
_entity_poly.entity_id
_entity_poly.type
_entity_poly.pdbx_seq_one_letter_code
_entity_poly.pdbx_strand_id
1 'polypeptide(L)'
;KVKKPDHRYKMYPKLDAIAGIQWSDARVLEHLDKLLQSTAALDGREYVSNEDMVLLYKLMKPMSIERYIFKKYGFETGRRMETNLAAVLVEFASWRNITIERIARDYKISPATVYSLLVDIREWFEVSSVASKHLVPTKELKKVLKEAGVGK
;
A
#
# COMPACT_ATOMS: atom_id res chain seq x y z
N LYS A 1 11.15 14.72 26.29
CA LYS A 1 11.57 14.57 24.87
C LYS A 1 12.03 13.13 24.69
N VAL A 2 11.41 12.37 23.79
CA VAL A 2 11.74 10.95 23.57
C VAL A 2 13.16 10.82 23.01
N LYS A 3 13.93 9.83 23.49
CA LYS A 3 15.29 9.57 22.99
C LYS A 3 15.27 8.97 21.58
N LYS A 4 16.39 9.03 20.86
CA LYS A 4 16.48 8.41 19.53
C LYS A 4 16.32 6.88 19.63
N PRO A 5 15.61 6.24 18.70
CA PRO A 5 15.48 4.79 18.69
C PRO A 5 16.81 4.11 18.36
N ASP A 6 16.97 2.88 18.85
CA ASP A 6 18.11 2.03 18.49
C ASP A 6 17.85 1.34 17.15
N HIS A 7 18.73 1.50 16.17
CA HIS A 7 18.53 0.89 14.84
C HIS A 7 18.83 -0.62 14.83
N ARG A 8 19.35 -1.18 15.94
CA ARG A 8 19.65 -2.61 16.10
C ARG A 8 18.42 -3.46 16.41
N TYR A 9 17.25 -2.86 16.61
CA TYR A 9 16.02 -3.63 16.83
C TYR A 9 15.69 -4.51 15.61
N LYS A 10 15.28 -5.76 15.87
CA LYS A 10 14.99 -6.77 14.83
C LYS A 10 13.94 -6.32 13.80
N MET A 11 13.04 -5.41 14.19
CA MET A 11 11.97 -4.89 13.31
C MET A 11 12.38 -3.68 12.48
N TYR A 12 13.47 -3.00 12.84
CA TYR A 12 13.92 -1.78 12.16
C TYR A 12 14.19 -2.00 10.67
N PRO A 13 14.88 -3.07 10.23
CA PRO A 13 15.11 -3.30 8.80
C PRO A 13 13.82 -3.50 7.99
N LYS A 14 12.74 -3.99 8.61
CA LYS A 14 11.44 -4.15 7.93
C LYS A 14 10.72 -2.82 7.74
N LEU A 15 10.87 -1.91 8.70
CA LEU A 15 10.36 -0.55 8.61
C LEU A 15 11.13 0.25 7.57
N ASP A 16 12.45 0.15 7.61
CA ASP A 16 13.36 0.77 6.64
C ASP A 16 13.02 0.36 5.20
N ALA A 17 12.78 -0.94 4.95
CA ALA A 17 12.39 -1.44 3.63
C ALA A 17 11.05 -0.86 3.10
N ILE A 18 10.10 -0.54 3.98
CA ILE A 18 8.84 0.12 3.60
C ILE A 18 9.06 1.62 3.38
N ALA A 19 9.77 2.26 4.31
CA ALA A 19 10.09 3.68 4.26
C ALA A 19 10.91 4.06 3.01
N GLY A 20 11.86 3.21 2.59
CA GLY A 20 12.68 3.39 1.40
C GLY A 20 11.89 3.36 0.08
N ILE A 21 10.63 2.92 0.08
CA ILE A 21 9.74 3.07 -1.08
C ILE A 21 9.42 4.56 -1.30
N GLN A 22 9.27 5.30 -0.21
CA GLN A 22 8.82 6.70 -0.21
C GLN A 22 9.97 7.69 -0.30
N TRP A 23 10.98 7.45 0.52
CA TRP A 23 11.99 8.42 0.88
C TRP A 23 13.38 7.93 0.47
N SER A 24 14.30 8.87 0.28
CA SER A 24 15.72 8.56 0.16
C SER A 24 16.29 8.11 1.50
N ASP A 25 17.42 7.40 1.49
CA ASP A 25 18.04 6.83 2.70
C ASP A 25 18.21 7.85 3.84
N ALA A 26 18.69 9.06 3.50
CA ALA A 26 18.84 10.14 4.48
C ALA A 26 17.50 10.55 5.12
N ARG A 27 16.42 10.61 4.30
CA ARG A 27 15.08 10.95 4.76
C ARG A 27 14.41 9.79 5.50
N VAL A 28 14.71 8.54 5.16
CA VAL A 28 14.23 7.37 5.90
C VAL A 28 14.73 7.43 7.34
N LEU A 29 16.03 7.64 7.55
CA LEU A 29 16.61 7.76 8.89
C LEU A 29 15.94 8.89 9.69
N GLU A 30 15.77 10.06 9.09
CA GLU A 30 15.17 11.21 9.77
C GLU A 30 13.68 10.98 10.11
N HIS A 31 12.89 10.55 9.12
CA HIS A 31 11.45 10.40 9.30
C HIS A 31 11.09 9.20 10.17
N LEU A 32 11.79 8.08 10.02
CA LEU A 32 11.51 6.88 10.81
C LEU A 32 11.83 7.11 12.29
N ASP A 33 12.95 7.77 12.60
CA ASP A 33 13.29 8.17 13.98
C ASP A 33 12.18 9.03 14.59
N LYS A 34 11.72 10.06 13.85
CA LYS A 34 10.65 10.96 14.30
C LYS A 34 9.31 10.24 14.49
N LEU A 35 8.95 9.34 13.58
CA LEU A 35 7.71 8.56 13.69
C LEU A 35 7.72 7.66 14.92
N LEU A 36 8.82 6.93 15.16
CA LEU A 36 8.98 6.08 16.33
C LEU A 36 9.00 6.87 17.65
N GLN A 37 9.65 8.02 17.65
CA GLN A 37 9.59 8.95 18.79
C GLN A 37 8.17 9.44 19.03
N SER A 38 7.42 9.70 17.97
CA SER A 38 6.03 10.16 18.06
C SER A 38 5.12 9.07 18.61
N THR A 39 5.27 7.80 18.19
CA THR A 39 4.49 6.69 18.76
C THR A 39 4.75 6.52 20.26
N ALA A 40 6.02 6.58 20.68
CA ALA A 40 6.37 6.50 22.10
C ALA A 40 5.86 7.72 22.89
N ALA A 41 5.90 8.91 22.28
CA ALA A 41 5.42 10.15 22.90
C ALA A 41 3.91 10.15 23.11
N LEU A 42 3.13 9.51 22.23
CA LEU A 42 1.67 9.39 22.39
C LEU A 42 1.30 8.64 23.67
N ASP A 43 2.14 7.69 24.11
CA ASP A 43 1.98 6.96 25.36
C ASP A 43 2.68 7.64 26.56
N GLY A 44 3.22 8.85 26.38
CA GLY A 44 3.98 9.56 27.41
C GLY A 44 5.32 8.91 27.77
N ARG A 45 5.83 7.98 26.95
CA ARG A 45 7.09 7.26 27.22
C ARG A 45 8.30 8.06 26.76
N GLU A 46 9.43 7.87 27.45
CA GLU A 46 10.70 8.54 27.10
C GLU A 46 11.58 7.73 26.12
N TYR A 47 11.27 6.45 25.94
CA TYR A 47 12.04 5.51 25.14
C TYR A 47 11.16 4.78 24.15
N VAL A 48 11.72 4.54 22.96
CA VAL A 48 11.13 3.70 21.93
C VAL A 48 11.35 2.23 22.29
N SER A 49 10.29 1.45 22.18
CA SER A 49 10.20 0.04 22.50
C SER A 49 9.98 -0.82 21.25
N ASN A 50 9.96 -2.15 21.39
CA ASN A 50 9.64 -3.04 20.26
C ASN A 50 8.18 -2.92 19.83
N GLU A 51 7.30 -2.58 20.77
CA GLU A 51 5.86 -2.40 20.54
C GLU A 51 5.60 -1.25 19.57
N ASP A 52 6.35 -0.15 19.71
CA ASP A 52 6.34 0.98 18.76
C ASP A 52 6.68 0.55 17.34
N MET A 53 7.73 -0.26 17.22
CA MET A 53 8.19 -0.75 15.92
C MET A 53 7.14 -1.64 15.26
N VAL A 54 6.50 -2.51 16.04
CA VAL A 54 5.43 -3.40 15.56
C VAL A 54 4.19 -2.60 15.17
N LEU A 55 3.82 -1.59 15.97
CA LEU A 55 2.71 -0.71 15.67
C LEU A 55 2.97 0.06 14.37
N LEU A 56 4.11 0.74 14.28
CA LEU A 56 4.49 1.50 13.10
C LEU A 56 4.56 0.62 11.86
N TYR A 57 5.07 -0.62 11.99
CA TYR A 57 5.12 -1.58 10.88
C TYR A 57 3.73 -1.93 10.35
N LYS A 58 2.75 -2.12 11.24
CA LYS A 58 1.36 -2.35 10.84
C LYS A 58 0.75 -1.13 10.15
N LEU A 59 1.05 0.08 10.63
CA LEU A 59 0.54 1.33 10.07
C LEU A 59 1.15 1.66 8.71
N MET A 60 2.44 1.37 8.52
CA MET A 60 3.16 1.66 7.27
C MET A 60 2.94 0.59 6.20
N LYS A 61 2.47 -0.60 6.56
CA LYS A 61 2.26 -1.71 5.60
C LYS A 61 1.51 -1.32 4.33
N PRO A 62 0.38 -0.58 4.37
CA PRO A 62 -0.32 -0.15 3.16
C PRO A 62 0.54 0.71 2.21
N MET A 63 1.53 1.44 2.73
CA MET A 63 2.44 2.25 1.92
C MET A 63 3.34 1.38 1.02
N SER A 64 3.42 0.07 1.27
CA SER A 64 4.12 -0.85 0.38
C SER A 64 3.48 -0.93 -1.01
N ILE A 65 2.20 -0.57 -1.15
CA ILE A 65 1.49 -0.55 -2.44
C ILE A 65 2.11 0.48 -3.39
N GLU A 66 2.71 1.55 -2.86
CA GLU A 66 3.15 2.69 -3.66
C GLU A 66 4.18 2.34 -4.73
N ARG A 67 5.02 1.32 -4.50
CA ARG A 67 5.97 0.82 -5.52
C ARG A 67 5.29 0.27 -6.78
N TYR A 68 4.02 -0.13 -6.68
CA TYR A 68 3.26 -0.73 -7.77
C TYR A 68 2.38 0.29 -8.50
N ILE A 69 1.85 1.27 -7.78
CA ILE A 69 0.94 2.27 -8.34
C ILE A 69 1.67 3.53 -8.82
N PHE A 70 2.89 3.82 -8.35
CA PHE A 70 3.65 4.98 -8.83
C PHE A 70 4.71 4.57 -9.84
N LYS A 71 4.64 5.18 -11.02
CA LYS A 71 5.70 5.12 -12.04
C LYS A 71 6.54 6.38 -11.94
N LYS A 72 7.86 6.22 -11.75
CA LYS A 72 8.83 7.32 -11.77
C LYS A 72 9.29 7.56 -13.21
N TYR A 73 9.25 8.80 -13.66
CA TYR A 73 9.80 9.22 -14.95
C TYR A 73 11.02 10.10 -14.67
N GLY A 74 12.21 9.62 -15.04
CA GLY A 74 13.50 10.26 -14.78
C GLY A 74 13.90 10.28 -13.30
N PHE A 75 15.07 10.85 -13.01
CA PHE A 75 15.66 10.80 -11.67
C PHE A 75 14.87 11.62 -10.64
N GLU A 76 14.24 12.74 -11.04
CA GLU A 76 13.36 13.57 -10.19
C GLU A 76 12.26 14.33 -10.97
N THR A 77 12.08 14.05 -12.26
CA THR A 77 11.22 14.84 -13.16
C THR A 77 9.72 14.66 -12.94
N GLY A 78 9.31 13.59 -12.26
CA GLY A 78 7.91 13.41 -11.83
C GLY A 78 7.55 11.98 -11.44
N ARG A 79 6.50 11.86 -10.62
CA ARG A 79 5.84 10.58 -10.31
C ARG A 79 4.42 10.65 -10.84
N ARG A 80 4.01 9.64 -11.60
CA ARG A 80 2.60 9.49 -12.00
C ARG A 80 2.00 8.31 -11.26
N MET A 81 0.87 8.55 -10.62
CA MET A 81 0.07 7.51 -10.00
C MET A 81 -0.82 6.85 -11.05
N GLU A 82 -0.87 5.53 -11.05
CA GLU A 82 -1.82 4.73 -11.80
C GLU A 82 -3.13 4.67 -11.02
N THR A 83 -3.97 5.71 -11.21
CA THR A 83 -5.19 5.92 -10.42
C THR A 83 -6.19 4.79 -10.57
N ASN A 84 -6.29 4.20 -11.76
CA ASN A 84 -7.20 3.08 -12.04
C ASN A 84 -6.77 1.83 -11.27
N LEU A 85 -5.46 1.53 -11.26
CA LEU A 85 -4.93 0.40 -10.51
C LEU A 85 -5.14 0.61 -9.00
N ALA A 86 -4.91 1.81 -8.50
CA ALA A 86 -5.14 2.13 -7.09
C ALA A 86 -6.61 1.95 -6.69
N ALA A 87 -7.55 2.40 -7.52
CA ALA A 87 -8.98 2.18 -7.32
C ALA A 87 -9.32 0.69 -7.25
N VAL A 88 -8.82 -0.11 -8.20
CA VAL A 88 -9.05 -1.56 -8.23
C VAL A 88 -8.42 -2.27 -7.03
N LEU A 89 -7.23 -1.87 -6.59
CA LEU A 89 -6.60 -2.40 -5.38
C LEU A 89 -7.48 -2.18 -4.13
N VAL A 90 -8.12 -1.01 -4.01
CA VAL A 90 -9.05 -0.71 -2.91
C VAL A 90 -10.27 -1.64 -2.95
N GLU A 91 -10.80 -1.92 -4.14
CA GLU A 91 -11.91 -2.87 -4.31
C GLU A 91 -11.52 -4.27 -3.84
N PHE A 92 -10.33 -4.76 -4.23
CA PHE A 92 -9.84 -6.08 -3.82
C PHE A 92 -9.46 -6.15 -2.34
N ALA A 93 -9.01 -5.04 -1.76
CA ALA A 93 -8.78 -4.92 -0.34
C ALA A 93 -10.09 -4.99 0.48
N SER A 94 -11.16 -4.39 -0.05
CA SER A 94 -12.41 -4.18 0.68
C SER A 94 -13.38 -5.36 0.55
N TRP A 95 -13.42 -6.02 -0.61
CA TRP A 95 -14.50 -6.96 -0.94
C TRP A 95 -13.98 -8.35 -1.33
N ARG A 96 -14.75 -9.39 -0.98
CA ARG A 96 -14.41 -10.77 -1.34
C ARG A 96 -14.77 -11.10 -2.79
N ASN A 97 -15.89 -10.56 -3.27
CA ASN A 97 -16.42 -10.78 -4.61
C ASN A 97 -16.53 -9.44 -5.33
N ILE A 98 -15.74 -9.25 -6.37
CA ILE A 98 -15.71 -8.01 -7.14
C ILE A 98 -16.34 -8.26 -8.50
N THR A 99 -17.19 -7.33 -8.91
CA THR A 99 -17.80 -7.30 -10.23
C THR A 99 -17.69 -5.92 -10.84
N ILE A 100 -17.81 -5.84 -12.16
CA ILE A 100 -17.82 -4.55 -12.89
C ILE A 100 -18.94 -3.64 -12.36
N GLU A 101 -20.14 -4.20 -12.13
CA GLU A 101 -21.31 -3.48 -11.62
C GLU A 101 -21.06 -2.87 -10.23
N ARG A 102 -20.25 -3.56 -9.43
CA ARG A 102 -19.89 -3.11 -8.08
C ARG A 102 -18.96 -1.90 -8.16
N ILE A 103 -17.88 -2.00 -8.94
CA ILE A 103 -16.95 -0.89 -9.18
C ILE A 103 -17.72 0.31 -9.75
N ALA A 104 -18.59 0.07 -10.72
CA ALA A 104 -19.43 1.12 -11.33
C ALA A 104 -20.28 1.86 -10.29
N ARG A 105 -20.86 1.12 -9.33
CA ARG A 105 -21.67 1.67 -8.24
C ARG A 105 -20.84 2.50 -7.25
N ASP A 106 -19.64 2.03 -6.89
CA ASP A 106 -18.80 2.68 -5.89
C ASP A 106 -18.21 3.98 -6.44
N TYR A 107 -17.80 3.98 -7.72
CA TYR A 107 -17.23 5.15 -8.40
C TYR A 107 -18.23 6.01 -9.16
N LYS A 108 -19.54 5.68 -9.13
CA LYS A 108 -20.62 6.43 -9.79
C LYS A 108 -20.41 6.62 -11.30
N ILE A 109 -19.93 5.59 -11.97
CA ILE A 109 -19.69 5.58 -13.42
C ILE A 109 -20.41 4.41 -14.10
N SER A 110 -20.53 4.45 -15.42
CA SER A 110 -21.20 3.37 -16.16
C SER A 110 -20.36 2.07 -16.15
N PRO A 111 -20.97 0.88 -16.19
CA PRO A 111 -20.24 -0.38 -16.34
C PRO A 111 -19.37 -0.44 -17.59
N ALA A 112 -19.77 0.22 -18.68
CA ALA A 112 -18.98 0.32 -19.91
C ALA A 112 -17.70 1.15 -19.68
N THR A 113 -17.80 2.24 -18.93
CA THR A 113 -16.64 3.04 -18.51
C THR A 113 -15.68 2.21 -17.66
N VAL A 114 -16.20 1.45 -16.69
CA VAL A 114 -15.38 0.55 -15.88
C VAL A 114 -14.66 -0.46 -16.76
N TYR A 115 -15.38 -1.13 -17.67
CA TYR A 115 -14.76 -2.09 -18.59
C TYR A 115 -13.61 -1.47 -19.38
N SER A 116 -13.80 -0.26 -19.91
CA SER A 116 -12.75 0.47 -20.62
C SER A 116 -11.53 0.78 -19.74
N LEU A 117 -11.74 1.22 -18.49
CA LEU A 117 -10.65 1.54 -17.56
C LEU A 117 -9.87 0.30 -17.12
N LEU A 118 -10.54 -0.86 -17.09
CA LEU A 118 -9.95 -2.14 -16.72
C LEU A 118 -9.06 -2.72 -17.84
N VAL A 119 -9.20 -2.27 -19.09
CA VAL A 119 -8.38 -2.76 -20.21
C VAL A 119 -6.89 -2.51 -19.96
N ASP A 120 -6.55 -1.33 -19.44
CA ASP A 120 -5.16 -0.87 -19.27
C ASP A 120 -4.42 -1.52 -18.10
N ILE A 121 -5.13 -2.26 -17.24
CA ILE A 121 -4.60 -2.88 -16.02
C ILE A 121 -4.98 -4.36 -15.91
N ARG A 122 -5.30 -4.99 -17.05
CA ARG A 122 -5.81 -6.35 -17.13
C ARG A 122 -4.82 -7.39 -16.61
N GLU A 123 -3.52 -7.09 -16.54
CA GLU A 123 -2.50 -8.00 -16.01
C GLU A 123 -2.67 -8.29 -14.51
N TRP A 124 -3.44 -7.48 -13.79
CA TRP A 124 -3.63 -7.62 -12.34
C TRP A 124 -4.77 -8.56 -11.94
N PHE A 125 -5.69 -8.88 -12.86
CA PHE A 125 -6.85 -9.73 -12.56
C PHE A 125 -7.29 -10.56 -13.77
N GLU A 126 -7.98 -11.66 -13.48
CA GLU A 126 -8.63 -12.51 -14.45
C GLU A 126 -10.15 -12.33 -14.36
N VAL A 127 -10.85 -12.45 -15.48
CA VAL A 127 -12.31 -12.47 -15.49
C VAL A 127 -12.77 -13.92 -15.41
N SER A 128 -13.46 -14.32 -14.34
CA SER A 128 -13.73 -15.74 -14.06
C SER A 128 -14.64 -16.41 -15.10
N SER A 129 -15.50 -15.63 -15.76
CA SER A 129 -16.20 -15.98 -17.00
C SER A 129 -16.88 -14.75 -17.60
N VAL A 130 -17.09 -14.74 -18.93
CA VAL A 130 -17.76 -13.64 -19.66
C VAL A 130 -19.17 -13.37 -19.10
N ALA A 131 -19.86 -14.40 -18.63
CA ALA A 131 -21.22 -14.30 -18.10
C ALA A 131 -21.27 -13.76 -16.67
N SER A 132 -20.27 -14.06 -15.83
CA SER A 132 -20.32 -13.74 -14.40
C SER A 132 -19.76 -12.36 -14.05
N LYS A 133 -18.97 -11.75 -14.96
CA LYS A 133 -18.31 -10.45 -14.78
C LYS A 133 -17.53 -10.32 -13.45
N HIS A 134 -17.16 -11.45 -12.85
CA HIS A 134 -16.37 -11.50 -11.64
C HIS A 134 -14.89 -11.28 -11.95
N LEU A 135 -14.26 -10.41 -11.16
CA LEU A 135 -12.83 -10.17 -11.21
C LEU A 135 -12.14 -11.02 -10.14
N VAL A 136 -11.17 -11.81 -10.55
CA VAL A 136 -10.36 -12.68 -9.70
C VAL A 136 -8.94 -12.13 -9.68
N PRO A 137 -8.33 -11.90 -8.51
CA PRO A 137 -6.99 -11.35 -8.47
C PRO A 137 -5.96 -12.39 -8.93
N THR A 138 -4.99 -11.98 -9.74
CA THR A 138 -3.86 -12.84 -10.12
C THR A 138 -3.01 -13.20 -8.91
N LYS A 139 -2.09 -14.16 -9.07
CA LYS A 139 -1.12 -14.51 -8.01
C LYS A 139 -0.29 -13.29 -7.58
N GLU A 140 0.09 -12.43 -8.53
CA GLU A 140 0.85 -11.22 -8.23
C GLU A 140 0.00 -10.22 -7.44
N LEU A 141 -1.24 -9.97 -7.85
CA LEU A 141 -2.13 -9.07 -7.12
C LEU A 141 -2.38 -9.56 -5.67
N LYS A 142 -2.58 -10.87 -5.48
CA LYS A 142 -2.70 -11.47 -4.13
C LYS A 142 -1.46 -11.24 -3.28
N LYS A 143 -0.27 -11.34 -3.88
CA LYS A 143 1.01 -11.07 -3.20
C LYS A 143 1.10 -9.61 -2.78
N VAL A 144 0.78 -8.67 -3.67
CA VAL A 144 0.77 -7.23 -3.36
C VAL A 144 -0.19 -6.91 -2.22
N LEU A 145 -1.41 -7.43 -2.24
CA LEU A 145 -2.40 -7.23 -1.18
C LEU A 145 -1.92 -7.81 0.16
N LYS A 146 -1.24 -8.96 0.15
CA LYS A 146 -0.64 -9.57 1.35
C LYS A 146 0.50 -8.73 1.92
N GLU A 147 1.37 -8.22 1.06
CA GLU A 147 2.45 -7.30 1.47
C GLU A 147 1.88 -6.04 2.14
N ALA A 148 0.82 -5.48 1.55
CA ALA A 148 0.08 -4.32 2.07
C ALA A 148 -0.69 -4.59 3.38
N GLY A 149 -0.76 -5.85 3.83
CA GLY A 149 -1.45 -6.23 5.06
C GLY A 149 -2.94 -6.53 4.92
N VAL A 150 -3.45 -6.66 3.70
CA VAL A 150 -4.88 -6.88 3.41
C VAL A 150 -5.18 -8.29 2.86
N GLY A 151 -4.15 -9.07 2.53
CA GLY A 151 -4.30 -10.43 2.02
C GLY A 151 -4.99 -11.38 3.01
N LYS A 152 -6.16 -11.90 2.62
CA LYS A 152 -6.89 -13.00 3.26
C LYS A 152 -6.30 -14.36 2.87
#